data_AF-A0A7V8XMA2-F1
#
_entry.id   AF-A0A7V8XMA2-F1
#
_cell.length_a   1.000
_cell.length_b   1.000
_cell.length_c   1.000
_cell.angle_alpha   90.00
_cell.angle_beta   90.00
_cell.angle_gamma   90.00
#
_symmetry.space_group_name_H-M   'P 1'
#
loop_
_entity.id
_entity.type
_entity.pdbx_description
1 polymer ?
#
loop_
_entity_poly.entity_id
_entity_poly.type
_entity_poly.pdbx_seq_one_letter_code
_entity_poly.pdbx_strand_id
1 'polypeptide(L)'
;MARAALSREAATHGYAPFSGLPALKEAVAHRYRTAYGVELDPGTEVAVVPGIKSALVEFALCVIEEGEAMLLPDPGYPDYLSALALAGARLE
;
A
#
# COMPACT_ATOMS: atom_id res chain seq x y z
N MET A 1 6.42 12.05 9.58
CA MET A 1 6.22 10.86 10.45
C MET A 1 7.38 10.58 11.40
N ALA A 2 8.63 10.45 10.94
CA ALA A 2 9.76 10.17 11.83
C ALA A 2 9.92 11.17 13.00
N ARG A 3 9.69 12.47 12.77
CA ARG A 3 9.70 13.50 13.83
C ARG A 3 8.53 13.39 14.83
N ALA A 4 7.38 12.89 14.41
CA ALA A 4 6.23 12.71 15.29
C ALA A 4 6.38 11.46 16.18
N ALA A 5 6.96 10.38 15.65
CA ALA A 5 7.25 9.16 16.43
C ALA A 5 8.37 9.36 17.47
N LEU A 6 9.22 10.37 17.30
CA LEU A 6 10.26 10.78 18.25
C LEU A 6 9.82 11.95 19.15
N SER A 7 8.59 12.44 18.98
CA SER A 7 8.06 13.50 19.84
C SER A 7 7.94 12.97 21.27
N ARG A 8 7.91 13.85 22.27
CA ARG A 8 7.60 13.45 23.67
C ARG A 8 6.11 13.62 23.99
N GLU A 9 5.28 13.95 23.01
CA GLU A 9 3.86 14.17 23.18
C GLU A 9 3.15 12.82 23.37
N ALA A 10 2.37 12.70 24.44
CA ALA A 10 1.64 11.46 24.75
C ALA A 10 0.74 11.02 23.58
N ALA A 11 0.20 11.99 22.81
CA ALA A 11 -0.68 11.74 21.68
C ALA A 11 -0.03 11.02 20.49
N THR A 12 1.30 10.97 20.37
CA THR A 12 1.99 10.38 19.21
C THR A 12 2.41 8.91 19.39
N HIS A 13 2.16 8.32 20.56
CA HIS A 13 2.61 6.95 20.91
C HIS A 13 1.46 5.97 21.14
N GLY A 14 0.21 6.43 20.97
CA GLY A 14 -0.98 5.57 21.03
C GLY A 14 -1.19 4.77 19.76
N TYR A 15 -2.28 4.00 19.73
CA TYR A 15 -2.71 3.30 18.52
C TYR A 15 -3.03 4.32 17.41
N ALA A 16 -2.43 4.10 16.24
CA ALA A 16 -2.80 4.84 15.04
C ALA A 16 -4.18 4.39 14.54
N PRO A 17 -4.93 5.26 13.85
CA PRO A 17 -6.14 4.85 13.14
C PRO A 17 -5.82 3.73 12.15
N PHE A 18 -6.67 2.70 12.09
CA PHE A 18 -6.47 1.55 11.19
C PHE A 18 -6.31 1.96 9.72
N SER A 19 -7.07 2.95 9.27
CA SER A 19 -6.98 3.44 7.90
C SER A 19 -5.76 4.34 7.63
N GLY A 20 -5.00 4.70 8.66
CA GLY A 20 -3.90 5.66 8.61
C GLY A 20 -4.29 7.07 9.05
N LEU A 21 -3.29 7.89 9.39
CA LEU A 21 -3.51 9.28 9.81
C LEU A 21 -4.00 10.14 8.64
N PRO A 22 -5.07 10.93 8.77
CA PRO A 22 -5.58 11.80 7.70
C PRO A 22 -4.50 12.71 7.09
N ALA A 23 -3.69 13.36 7.95
CA ALA A 23 -2.60 14.23 7.52
C ALA A 23 -1.52 13.49 6.71
N LEU A 24 -1.30 12.18 6.95
CA LEU A 24 -0.40 11.39 6.11
C LEU A 24 -1.01 11.20 4.72
N LYS A 25 -2.30 10.86 4.65
CA LYS A 25 -2.98 10.61 3.37
C LYS A 25 -3.01 11.86 2.49
N GLU A 26 -3.32 13.01 3.09
CA GLU A 26 -3.26 14.31 2.40
C GLU A 26 -1.86 14.62 1.87
N ALA A 27 -0.82 14.33 2.66
CA ALA A 27 0.57 14.51 2.24
C ALA A 27 0.95 13.59 1.07
N VAL A 28 0.44 12.35 1.05
CA VAL A 28 0.61 11.41 -0.08
C VAL A 28 -0.09 11.95 -1.33
N ALA A 29 -1.37 12.33 -1.24
CA ALA A 29 -2.11 12.91 -2.36
C ALA A 29 -1.42 14.17 -2.92
N HIS A 30 -0.94 15.05 -2.04
CA HIS A 30 -0.17 16.23 -2.44
C HIS A 30 1.13 15.88 -3.16
N ARG A 31 1.86 14.86 -2.69
CA ARG A 31 3.06 14.38 -3.36
C ARG A 31 2.74 13.85 -4.75
N TYR A 32 1.65 13.09 -4.92
CA TYR A 32 1.27 12.54 -6.22
C TYR A 32 0.91 13.65 -7.22
N ARG A 33 0.16 14.67 -6.81
CA ARG A 33 -0.12 15.84 -7.65
C ARG A 33 1.17 16.55 -8.07
N THR A 34 2.06 16.84 -7.12
CA THR A 34 3.24 17.67 -7.40
C THR A 34 4.35 16.94 -8.14
N ALA A 35 4.54 15.64 -7.90
CA ALA A 35 5.58 14.85 -8.53
C ALA A 35 5.14 14.21 -9.85
N TYR A 36 3.85 13.87 -9.99
CA TYR A 36 3.34 13.06 -11.10
C TYR A 36 2.13 13.69 -11.81
N GLY A 37 1.59 14.82 -11.32
CA GLY A 37 0.39 15.44 -11.89
C GLY A 37 -0.90 14.64 -11.65
N VAL A 38 -0.89 13.71 -10.69
CA VAL A 38 -2.05 12.84 -10.38
C VAL A 38 -2.81 13.41 -9.18
N GLU A 39 -4.08 13.76 -9.37
CA GLU A 39 -4.99 14.10 -8.27
C GLU A 39 -5.56 12.82 -7.65
N LEU A 40 -5.58 12.77 -6.32
CA LEU A 40 -6.13 11.66 -5.54
C LEU A 40 -7.02 12.21 -4.42
N ASP A 41 -8.16 11.58 -4.17
CA ASP A 41 -8.96 11.76 -2.96
C ASP A 41 -8.29 11.01 -1.79
N PRO A 42 -7.76 11.71 -0.77
CA PRO A 42 -7.07 11.06 0.35
C PRO A 42 -8.01 10.19 1.20
N GLY A 43 -9.33 10.38 1.15
CA GLY A 43 -10.32 9.60 1.89
C GLY A 43 -10.56 8.22 1.29
N THR A 44 -10.53 8.11 -0.04
CA THR A 44 -10.94 6.90 -0.77
C THR A 44 -9.84 6.27 -1.62
N GLU A 45 -8.85 7.04 -2.05
CA GLU A 45 -7.82 6.60 -3.02
C GLU A 45 -6.42 6.49 -2.40
N VAL A 46 -6.30 6.66 -1.08
CA VAL A 46 -5.04 6.47 -0.33
C VAL A 46 -5.21 5.48 0.82
N ALA A 47 -4.54 4.33 0.70
CA ALA A 47 -4.42 3.32 1.74
C ALA A 47 -3.02 3.33 2.38
N VAL A 48 -2.97 3.25 3.72
CA VAL A 48 -1.72 3.15 4.48
C VAL A 48 -1.56 1.72 4.96
N VAL A 49 -0.45 1.10 4.61
CA VAL A 49 -0.18 -0.33 4.81
C VAL A 49 1.23 -0.53 5.37
N PRO A 50 1.50 -1.63 6.11
CA PRO A 50 2.79 -1.86 6.76
C PRO A 50 3.86 -2.31 5.75
N GLY A 51 4.30 -1.36 4.92
CA GLY A 51 5.38 -1.56 3.94
C GLY A 51 4.93 -2.17 2.62
N ILE A 52 5.76 -1.99 1.59
CA ILE A 52 5.43 -2.34 0.20
C ILE A 52 5.30 -3.85 -0.03
N LYS A 53 6.05 -4.67 0.71
CA LYS A 53 6.00 -6.13 0.57
C LYS A 53 4.62 -6.68 0.91
N SER A 54 4.09 -6.34 2.09
CA SER A 54 2.76 -6.79 2.50
C SER A 54 1.69 -6.21 1.58
N ALA A 55 1.80 -4.92 1.24
CA ALA A 55 0.89 -4.25 0.32
C ALA A 55 0.76 -5.00 -1.01
N LEU A 56 1.89 -5.44 -1.56
CA LEU A 56 1.93 -6.11 -2.85
C LEU A 56 1.21 -7.47 -2.83
N VAL A 57 1.47 -8.26 -1.79
CA VAL A 57 0.85 -9.58 -1.62
C VAL A 57 -0.65 -9.44 -1.33
N GLU A 58 -1.01 -8.55 -0.40
CA GLU A 58 -2.41 -8.30 -0.02
C GLU A 58 -3.22 -7.73 -1.18
N PHE A 59 -2.63 -6.86 -2.00
CA PHE A 59 -3.30 -6.30 -3.17
C PHE A 59 -3.75 -7.38 -4.15
N ALA A 60 -2.90 -8.37 -4.43
CA ALA A 60 -3.27 -9.50 -5.29
C ALA A 60 -4.49 -10.26 -4.73
N LEU A 61 -4.55 -10.47 -3.42
CA LEU A 61 -5.70 -11.11 -2.76
C LEU A 61 -6.99 -10.30 -2.82
N CYS A 62 -6.90 -8.97 -3.00
CA CYS A 62 -8.06 -8.11 -3.09
C CYS A 62 -8.63 -7.98 -4.51
N VAL A 63 -7.84 -8.29 -5.55
CA VAL A 63 -8.21 -7.95 -6.94
C VAL A 63 -8.13 -9.13 -7.91
N ILE A 64 -7.64 -10.29 -7.47
CA ILE A 64 -7.48 -11.48 -8.31
C ILE A 64 -8.32 -12.62 -7.71
N GLU A 65 -9.13 -13.24 -8.55
CA GLU A 65 -9.89 -14.44 -8.18
C GLU A 65 -9.10 -15.72 -8.46
N GLU A 66 -9.45 -16.80 -7.77
CA GLU A 66 -8.79 -18.09 -7.94
C GLU A 66 -8.88 -18.58 -9.40
N GLY A 67 -7.74 -18.98 -9.96
CA GLY A 67 -7.62 -19.46 -11.35
C GLY A 67 -7.44 -18.37 -12.41
N GLU A 68 -7.57 -17.08 -12.05
CA GLU A 68 -7.30 -15.97 -12.96
C GLU A 68 -5.80 -15.85 -13.30
N ALA A 69 -5.51 -15.21 -14.43
CA ALA A 69 -4.15 -14.98 -14.89
C ALA A 69 -3.54 -13.74 -14.23
N MET A 70 -2.28 -13.85 -13.79
CA MET A 70 -1.48 -12.74 -13.27
C MET A 70 -0.23 -12.58 -14.15
N LEU A 71 -0.14 -11.44 -14.84
CA LEU A 71 0.99 -11.09 -15.70
C LEU A 71 2.17 -10.60 -14.86
N LEU A 72 3.32 -11.29 -14.94
CA LEU A 72 4.52 -10.93 -14.19
C LEU A 72 5.72 -10.64 -15.10
N PRO A 73 6.57 -9.67 -14.74
CA PRO A 73 7.82 -9.44 -15.46
C PRO A 73 8.82 -10.59 -15.21
N ASP A 74 9.62 -10.93 -16.24
CA ASP A 74 10.72 -11.87 -16.16
C ASP A 74 12.05 -11.22 -16.62
N PRO A 75 13.04 -11.02 -15.73
CA PRO A 75 13.03 -11.36 -14.30
C PRO A 75 12.20 -10.38 -13.46
N GLY A 76 11.51 -10.91 -12.44
CA GLY A 76 10.63 -10.16 -11.54
C GLY A 76 11.11 -10.12 -10.08
N TYR A 77 10.44 -9.30 -9.27
CA TYR A 77 10.63 -9.30 -7.82
C TYR A 77 10.07 -10.61 -7.20
N PRO A 78 10.82 -11.32 -6.33
CA PRO A 78 10.41 -12.65 -5.85
C PRO A 78 9.03 -12.72 -5.18
N ASP A 79 8.61 -11.64 -4.50
CA ASP A 79 7.31 -11.66 -3.80
C ASP A 79 6.11 -11.65 -4.76
N TYR A 80 6.29 -11.33 -6.05
CA TYR A 80 5.24 -11.50 -7.06
C TYR A 80 4.77 -12.96 -7.13
N LEU A 81 5.69 -13.92 -7.03
CA LEU A 81 5.36 -15.35 -7.04
C LEU A 81 4.65 -15.77 -5.75
N SER A 82 4.94 -15.12 -4.62
CA SER A 82 4.23 -15.35 -3.36
C SER A 82 2.79 -14.85 -3.45
N ALA A 83 2.58 -13.67 -4.04
CA ALA A 83 1.26 -13.10 -4.28
C ALA A 83 0.42 -14.01 -5.21
N LEU A 84 1.02 -14.48 -6.30
CA LEU A 84 0.40 -15.41 -7.26
C LEU A 84 -0.05 -16.72 -6.58
N ALA A 85 0.83 -17.34 -5.79
CA ALA A 85 0.52 -18.58 -5.10
C ALA A 85 -0.59 -18.40 -4.04
N LEU A 86 -0.58 -17.29 -3.30
CA LEU A 86 -1.58 -17.01 -2.27
C LEU A 86 -2.96 -16.67 -2.85
N ALA A 87 -3.01 -16.01 -4.02
CA ALA A 87 -4.26 -15.71 -4.71
C ALA A 87 -4.84 -16.92 -5.48
N GLY A 88 -4.11 -18.05 -5.55
CA GLY A 88 -4.52 -19.19 -6.39
C GLY A 88 -4.52 -18.84 -7.88
N ALA A 89 -3.74 -17.84 -8.29
CA ALA A 89 -3.69 -17.35 -9.67
C ALA A 89 -2.74 -18.21 -10.53
N ARG A 90 -2.89 -18.09 -11.85
CA ARG A 90 -1.99 -18.70 -12.83
C ARG A 90 -1.00 -17.67 -13.37
N LEU A 91 0.24 -18.10 -13.54
CA LEU A 91 1.27 -17.28 -14.17
C LEU A 91 1.00 -17.15 -15.66
N GLU A 92 1.03 -15.92 -16.16
CA GLU A 92 1.12 -15.61 -17.59
C GLU A 92 2.23 -14.59 -17.89
#